data_AF-A0A2N7TIR6-F1
#
_entry.id   AF-A0A2N7TIR6-F1
#
_cell.length_a   1.000
_cell.length_b   1.000
_cell.length_c   1.000
_cell.angle_alpha   90.00
_cell.angle_beta   90.00
_cell.angle_gamma   90.00
#
_symmetry.space_group_name_H-M   'P 1'
#
loop_
_entity.id
_entity.type
_entity.pdbx_description
1 polymer ?
#
loop_
_entity_poly.entity_id
_entity_poly.type
_entity_poly.pdbx_seq_one_letter_code
_entity_poly.pdbx_strand_id
1 'polypeptide(L)'
;MSATLSSPAPAQGSKADRGRGMAIVVYMLFLGSILAVVTAPLGVLIAHLARRHAEHWVATHLRFQIRTFWLGVLSGGLFVAAWHLLGVLGLPALAPWALGYLYFTACLIWMVGRCGVGIARLTANRPVDNPRSLAFGGARVTLVDG
;
A
#
# COMPACT_ATOMS: atom_id res chain seq x y z
N MET A 1 7.41 -49.39 41.30
CA MET A 1 6.81 -48.05 41.12
C MET A 1 7.51 -47.41 39.92
N SER A 2 6.95 -47.54 38.72
CA SER A 2 7.56 -47.04 37.49
C SER A 2 6.96 -45.66 37.16
N ALA A 3 7.76 -44.60 37.31
CA ALA A 3 7.38 -43.25 36.96
C ALA A 3 7.53 -43.07 35.43
N THR A 4 6.42 -42.95 34.73
CA THR A 4 6.37 -42.55 33.31
C THR A 4 6.75 -41.07 33.22
N LEU A 5 7.94 -40.78 32.69
CA LEU A 5 8.36 -39.43 32.33
C LEU A 5 7.53 -38.94 31.14
N SER A 6 6.59 -38.03 31.39
CA SER A 6 5.89 -37.30 30.34
C SER A 6 6.89 -36.42 29.58
N SER A 7 7.20 -36.81 28.35
CA SER A 7 8.03 -36.01 27.44
C SER A 7 7.24 -34.78 26.98
N PRO A 8 7.73 -33.54 27.14
CA PRO A 8 7.04 -32.37 26.63
C PRO A 8 7.16 -32.32 25.11
N ALA A 9 6.01 -32.31 24.41
CA ALA A 9 5.96 -32.15 22.97
C ALA A 9 6.67 -30.85 22.54
N PRO A 10 7.46 -30.86 21.44
CA PRO A 10 8.23 -29.70 21.03
C PRO A 10 7.32 -28.56 20.60
N ALA A 11 7.69 -27.34 20.97
CA ALA A 11 6.98 -26.10 20.69
C ALA A 11 6.65 -25.92 19.19
N GLN A 12 5.43 -26.27 18.80
CA GLN A 12 4.90 -26.05 17.44
C GLN A 12 4.54 -24.57 17.15
N GLY A 13 4.75 -23.66 18.12
CA GLY A 13 4.35 -22.25 18.02
C GLY A 13 5.07 -21.43 16.96
N SER A 14 6.36 -21.67 16.65
CA SER A 14 7.12 -20.69 15.85
C SER A 14 6.90 -20.75 14.33
N LYS A 15 6.67 -21.94 13.76
CA LYS A 15 6.46 -22.12 12.31
C LYS A 15 5.01 -21.91 11.89
N ALA A 16 4.07 -22.38 12.71
CA ALA A 16 2.64 -22.17 12.49
C ALA A 16 2.27 -20.67 12.54
N ASP A 17 2.83 -19.92 13.49
CA ASP A 17 2.60 -18.49 13.62
C ASP A 17 3.18 -17.68 12.44
N ARG A 18 4.37 -18.07 11.94
CA ARG A 18 4.98 -17.44 10.76
C ARG A 18 4.19 -17.74 9.48
N GLY A 19 3.73 -18.98 9.30
CA GLY A 19 2.90 -19.38 8.16
C GLY A 19 1.56 -18.62 8.13
N ARG A 20 0.92 -18.48 9.30
CA ARG A 20 -0.30 -17.69 9.47
C ARG A 20 -0.09 -16.21 9.15
N GLY A 21 1.01 -15.62 9.62
CA GLY A 21 1.34 -14.22 9.33
C GLY A 21 1.53 -13.96 7.83
N MET A 22 2.28 -14.83 7.13
CA MET A 22 2.48 -14.72 5.69
C MET A 22 1.17 -14.84 4.91
N ALA A 23 0.31 -15.78 5.30
CA ALA A 23 -1.01 -15.95 4.68
C ALA A 23 -1.88 -14.69 4.82
N ILE A 24 -1.89 -14.06 6.02
CA ILE A 24 -2.61 -12.80 6.24
C ILE A 24 -2.07 -11.70 5.32
N VAL A 25 -0.75 -11.58 5.18
CA VAL A 25 -0.14 -10.58 4.27
C VAL A 25 -0.61 -10.80 2.84
N VAL A 26 -0.61 -12.05 2.35
CA VAL A 26 -1.09 -12.36 0.99
C VAL A 26 -2.57 -12.02 0.83
N TYR A 27 -3.42 -12.38 1.78
CA TYR A 27 -4.84 -11.98 1.76
C TYR A 27 -5.03 -10.47 1.73
N MET A 28 -4.26 -9.72 2.52
CA MET A 28 -4.31 -8.25 2.53
C MET A 28 -3.80 -7.65 1.23
N LEU A 29 -2.80 -8.26 0.58
CA LEU A 29 -2.32 -7.83 -0.74
C LEU A 29 -3.38 -8.04 -1.83
N PHE A 30 -4.06 -9.20 -1.83
CA PHE A 30 -5.14 -9.48 -2.78
C PHE A 30 -6.37 -8.62 -2.54
N LEU A 31 -6.75 -8.40 -1.27
CA LEU A 31 -7.85 -7.51 -0.96
C LEU A 31 -7.48 -6.07 -1.33
N GLY A 32 -6.26 -5.64 -0.99
CA GLY A 32 -5.73 -4.32 -1.31
C GLY A 32 -5.69 -4.03 -2.80
N SER A 33 -5.36 -5.01 -3.65
CA SER A 33 -5.32 -4.81 -5.10
C SER A 33 -6.71 -4.52 -5.69
N ILE A 34 -7.73 -5.26 -5.24
CA ILE A 34 -9.12 -5.04 -5.67
C ILE A 34 -9.64 -3.70 -5.14
N LEU A 35 -9.40 -3.43 -3.85
CA LEU A 35 -9.85 -2.20 -3.20
C LEU A 35 -9.20 -0.96 -3.83
N ALA A 36 -7.92 -1.02 -4.19
CA ALA A 36 -7.21 0.10 -4.82
C ALA A 36 -7.81 0.51 -6.16
N VAL A 37 -8.40 -0.41 -6.91
CA VAL A 37 -9.02 -0.11 -8.22
C VAL A 37 -10.49 0.28 -8.05
N VAL A 38 -11.27 -0.54 -7.34
CA VAL A 38 -12.74 -0.39 -7.31
C VAL A 38 -13.20 0.59 -6.25
N THR A 39 -12.58 0.58 -5.06
CA THR A 39 -13.08 1.35 -3.90
C THR A 39 -12.38 2.69 -3.72
N ALA A 40 -11.26 2.92 -4.39
CA ALA A 40 -10.52 4.19 -4.31
C ALA A 40 -11.35 5.43 -4.69
N PRO A 41 -12.25 5.39 -5.71
CA PRO A 41 -13.14 6.52 -6.02
C PRO A 41 -14.11 6.86 -4.88
N LEU A 42 -14.66 5.85 -4.20
CA LEU A 42 -15.51 6.08 -3.03
C LEU A 42 -14.70 6.66 -1.87
N GLY A 43 -13.50 6.13 -1.65
CA GLY A 43 -12.58 6.64 -0.62
C GLY A 43 -12.21 8.11 -0.82
N VAL A 44 -11.90 8.53 -2.05
CA VAL A 44 -11.56 9.94 -2.32
C VAL A 44 -12.77 10.85 -2.15
N LEU A 45 -13.97 10.41 -2.54
CA LEU A 45 -15.21 11.15 -2.34
C LEU A 45 -15.43 11.41 -0.84
N ILE A 46 -15.39 10.36 -0.02
CA ILE A 46 -15.51 10.48 1.44
C ILE A 46 -14.43 11.41 1.99
N ALA A 47 -13.18 11.30 1.53
CA ALA A 47 -12.10 12.17 1.98
C ALA A 47 -12.37 13.65 1.65
N HIS A 48 -12.92 13.97 0.47
CA HIS A 48 -13.32 15.33 0.12
C HIS A 48 -14.41 15.88 1.03
N LEU A 49 -15.42 15.05 1.35
CA LEU A 49 -16.53 15.42 2.24
C LEU A 49 -16.06 15.57 3.70
N ALA A 50 -15.24 14.64 4.21
CA ALA A 50 -14.76 14.65 5.58
C ALA A 50 -13.79 15.82 5.85
N ARG A 51 -12.96 16.18 4.85
CA ARG A 51 -11.95 17.23 4.99
C ARG A 51 -12.51 18.60 5.33
N ARG A 52 -13.77 18.89 4.97
CA ARG A 52 -14.38 20.20 5.24
C ARG A 52 -14.72 20.45 6.72
N HIS A 53 -14.84 19.37 7.50
CA HIS A 53 -15.21 19.41 8.92
C HIS A 53 -14.13 18.83 9.84
N ALA A 54 -13.01 18.38 9.28
CA ALA A 54 -11.94 17.74 10.04
C ALA A 54 -11.04 18.76 10.74
N GLU A 55 -10.55 18.42 11.92
CA GLU A 55 -9.48 19.18 12.59
C GLU A 55 -8.25 19.33 11.69
N HIS A 56 -7.48 20.40 11.90
CA HIS A 56 -6.41 20.78 10.97
C HIS A 56 -5.37 19.68 10.75
N TRP A 57 -5.04 18.92 11.79
CA TRP A 57 -4.08 17.81 11.72
C TRP A 57 -4.64 16.58 10.98
N VAL A 58 -5.93 16.25 11.17
CA VAL A 58 -6.62 15.18 10.42
C VAL A 58 -6.77 15.55 8.94
N ALA A 59 -7.06 16.82 8.66
CA ALA A 59 -7.16 17.32 7.29
C ALA A 59 -5.85 17.12 6.48
N THR A 60 -4.68 17.04 7.14
CA THR A 60 -3.41 16.71 6.45
C THR A 60 -3.41 15.28 5.90
N HIS A 61 -3.95 14.31 6.64
CA HIS A 61 -4.07 12.91 6.21
C HIS A 61 -5.04 12.77 5.04
N LEU A 62 -6.19 13.44 5.11
CA LEU A 62 -7.19 13.44 4.04
C LEU A 62 -6.62 14.09 2.77
N ARG A 63 -5.89 15.20 2.89
CA ARG A 63 -5.20 15.83 1.74
C ARG A 63 -4.16 14.90 1.14
N PHE A 64 -3.38 14.21 1.97
CA PHE A 64 -2.36 13.26 1.51
C PHE A 64 -2.99 12.13 0.68
N GLN A 65 -4.08 11.53 1.15
CA GLN A 65 -4.76 10.44 0.43
C GLN A 65 -5.50 10.92 -0.83
N ILE A 66 -6.10 12.10 -0.80
CA ILE A 66 -6.68 12.70 -2.01
C ILE A 66 -5.60 12.89 -3.08
N ARG A 67 -4.41 13.39 -2.72
CA ARG A 67 -3.30 13.51 -3.68
C ARG A 67 -2.80 12.16 -4.17
N THR A 68 -2.72 11.16 -3.29
CA THR A 68 -2.34 9.78 -3.67
C THR A 68 -3.28 9.24 -4.74
N PHE A 69 -4.60 9.43 -4.57
CA PHE A 69 -5.58 9.02 -5.57
C PHE A 69 -5.35 9.71 -6.92
N TRP A 70 -5.24 11.04 -6.95
CA TRP A 70 -5.05 11.79 -8.19
C TRP A 70 -3.73 11.46 -8.89
N LEU A 71 -2.65 11.23 -8.13
CA LEU A 71 -1.38 10.76 -8.70
C LEU A 71 -1.54 9.38 -9.35
N GLY A 72 -2.26 8.46 -8.71
CA GLY A 72 -2.56 7.15 -9.28
C GLY A 72 -3.43 7.22 -10.55
N VAL A 73 -4.41 8.13 -10.59
CA VAL A 73 -5.24 8.37 -11.79
C VAL A 73 -4.39 8.93 -12.94
N LEU A 74 -3.55 9.93 -12.66
CA LEU A 74 -2.67 10.55 -13.66
C LEU A 74 -1.63 9.56 -14.19
N SER A 75 -0.97 8.80 -13.32
CA SER A 75 -0.02 7.78 -13.74
C SER A 75 -0.72 6.66 -14.51
N GLY A 76 -1.95 6.29 -14.12
CA GLY A 76 -2.75 5.27 -14.79
C GLY A 76 -3.13 5.69 -16.21
N GLY A 77 -3.58 6.93 -16.39
CA GLY A 77 -3.86 7.49 -17.70
C GLY A 77 -2.62 7.53 -18.61
N LEU A 78 -1.48 7.96 -18.08
CA LEU A 78 -0.20 7.97 -18.82
C LEU A 78 0.24 6.55 -19.21
N PHE A 79 0.10 5.59 -18.29
CA PHE A 79 0.39 4.19 -18.55
C PHE A 79 -0.50 3.61 -19.66
N VAL A 80 -1.81 3.86 -19.62
CA VAL A 80 -2.74 3.40 -20.67
C VAL A 80 -2.39 4.02 -22.03
N ALA A 81 -2.02 5.31 -22.06
CA ALA A 81 -1.57 5.96 -23.29
C ALA A 81 -0.27 5.34 -23.83
N ALA A 82 0.72 5.09 -22.97
CA ALA A 82 1.97 4.44 -23.35
C ALA A 82 1.75 2.99 -23.83
N TRP A 83 0.91 2.23 -23.14
CA TRP A 83 0.51 0.88 -23.54
C TRP A 83 -0.16 0.87 -24.90
N HIS A 84 -1.11 1.78 -25.14
CA HIS A 84 -1.81 1.90 -26.42
C HIS A 84 -0.84 2.25 -27.55
N LEU A 85 0.09 3.18 -27.32
CA LEU A 85 1.13 3.54 -28.29
C LEU A 85 2.03 2.35 -28.65
N LEU A 86 2.47 1.56 -27.66
CA LEU A 86 3.25 0.34 -27.90
C LEU A 86 2.49 -0.67 -28.77
N GLY A 87 1.17 -0.77 -28.58
CA GLY A 87 0.29 -1.60 -29.41
C GLY A 87 0.19 -1.10 -30.85
N VAL A 88 0.02 0.21 -31.05
CA VAL A 88 -0.04 0.83 -32.39
C VAL A 88 1.29 0.70 -33.14
N LEU A 89 2.42 0.75 -32.43
CA LEU A 89 3.76 0.57 -33.02
C LEU A 89 4.07 -0.87 -33.45
N GLY A 90 3.16 -1.83 -33.20
CA GLY A 90 3.32 -3.22 -33.64
C GLY A 90 4.44 -3.98 -32.90
N LEU A 91 4.81 -3.53 -31.70
CA LEU A 91 5.82 -4.21 -30.89
C LEU A 91 5.34 -5.60 -30.43
N PRO A 92 6.26 -6.55 -30.16
CA PRO A 92 5.89 -7.86 -29.68
C PRO A 92 5.08 -7.76 -28.38
N ALA A 93 4.00 -8.55 -28.26
CA ALA A 93 3.05 -8.49 -27.15
C ALA A 93 3.68 -8.64 -25.74
N LEU A 94 4.89 -9.19 -25.66
CA LEU A 94 5.68 -9.28 -24.43
C LEU A 94 6.02 -7.89 -23.85
N ALA A 95 6.31 -6.90 -24.70
CA ALA A 95 6.71 -5.56 -24.28
C ALA A 95 5.61 -4.80 -23.52
N PRO A 96 4.38 -4.63 -24.07
CA PRO A 96 3.29 -4.06 -23.30
C PRO A 96 3.03 -4.93 -22.06
N TRP A 97 2.89 -6.24 -22.18
CA TRP A 97 2.59 -7.12 -21.03
C TRP A 97 3.55 -6.93 -19.84
N ALA A 98 4.87 -6.94 -20.11
CA ALA A 98 5.88 -6.70 -19.09
C ALA A 98 5.74 -5.31 -18.46
N LEU A 99 5.51 -4.27 -19.27
CA LEU A 99 5.28 -2.91 -18.79
C LEU A 99 4.07 -2.84 -17.85
N GLY A 100 2.96 -3.49 -18.19
CA GLY A 100 1.77 -3.51 -17.35
C GLY A 100 2.02 -4.22 -16.03
N TYR A 101 2.64 -5.39 -16.06
CA TYR A 101 2.96 -6.13 -14.84
C TYR A 101 3.85 -5.32 -13.89
N LEU A 102 4.91 -4.68 -14.42
CA LEU A 102 5.79 -3.79 -13.66
C LEU A 102 5.04 -2.58 -13.09
N TYR A 103 4.24 -1.91 -13.92
CA TYR A 103 3.46 -0.74 -13.53
C TYR A 103 2.47 -1.06 -12.40
N PHE A 104 1.65 -2.11 -12.56
CA PHE A 104 0.68 -2.51 -11.54
C PHE A 104 1.34 -2.90 -10.22
N THR A 105 2.46 -3.64 -10.28
CA THR A 105 3.21 -4.04 -9.08
C THR A 105 3.79 -2.81 -8.36
N ALA A 106 4.42 -1.90 -9.11
CA ALA A 106 4.97 -0.66 -8.55
C ALA A 106 3.87 0.23 -7.95
N CYS A 107 2.73 0.37 -8.63
CA CYS A 107 1.58 1.11 -8.12
C CYS A 107 1.00 0.50 -6.83
N LEU A 108 0.91 -0.84 -6.75
CA LEU A 108 0.42 -1.52 -5.55
C LEU A 108 1.36 -1.29 -4.36
N ILE A 109 2.67 -1.49 -4.56
CA ILE A 109 3.68 -1.24 -3.52
C ILE A 109 3.62 0.20 -3.05
N TRP A 110 3.56 1.15 -3.99
CA TRP A 110 3.46 2.57 -3.68
C TRP A 110 2.19 2.90 -2.90
N MET A 111 1.02 2.39 -3.33
CA MET A 111 -0.26 2.61 -2.64
C MET A 111 -0.23 2.06 -1.21
N VAL A 112 0.26 0.83 -1.03
CA VAL A 112 0.41 0.20 0.29
C VAL A 112 1.33 1.03 1.18
N GLY A 113 2.48 1.47 0.65
CA GLY A 113 3.42 2.32 1.39
C GLY A 113 2.80 3.66 1.82
N ARG A 114 2.03 4.31 0.94
CA ARG A 114 1.32 5.56 1.24
C ARG A 114 0.27 5.38 2.34
N CYS A 115 -0.53 4.32 2.24
CA CYS A 115 -1.51 3.98 3.27
C CYS A 115 -0.83 3.65 4.61
N GLY A 116 0.26 2.87 4.59
CA GLY A 116 1.04 2.53 5.77
C GLY A 116 1.60 3.76 6.49
N VAL A 117 2.22 4.70 5.75
CA VAL A 117 2.71 5.97 6.32
C VAL A 117 1.58 6.81 6.90
N GLY A 118 0.44 6.87 6.20
CA GLY A 118 -0.75 7.59 6.67
C GLY A 118 -1.28 7.03 7.99
N ILE A 119 -1.45 5.70 8.07
CA ILE A 119 -1.93 5.00 9.26
C ILE A 119 -0.93 5.15 10.42
N ALA A 120 0.37 4.94 10.17
CA ALA A 120 1.39 5.01 11.21
C ALA A 120 1.49 6.41 11.86
N ARG A 121 1.27 7.47 11.08
CA ARG A 121 1.24 8.85 11.60
C ARG A 121 -0.05 9.14 12.34
N LEU A 122 -1.18 8.66 11.81
CA LEU A 122 -2.49 8.79 12.44
C LEU A 122 -2.53 8.10 13.81
N THR A 123 -2.02 6.87 13.92
CA THR A 123 -1.95 6.13 15.20
C THR A 123 -0.97 6.75 16.19
N ALA A 124 0.02 7.51 15.70
CA ALA A 124 0.93 8.30 16.53
C ALA A 124 0.38 9.69 16.92
N ASN A 125 -0.88 10.03 16.57
CA ASN A 125 -1.47 11.35 16.77
C ASN A 125 -0.62 12.50 16.20
N ARG A 126 0.07 12.25 15.07
CA ARG A 126 0.92 13.25 14.41
C ARG A 126 0.36 13.62 13.04
N PRO A 127 0.44 14.89 12.62
CA PRO A 127 0.09 15.30 11.27
C PRO A 127 1.04 14.67 10.23
N VAL A 128 0.61 14.69 8.97
CA VAL A 128 1.49 14.37 7.84
C VAL A 128 2.40 15.58 7.58
N ASP A 129 3.71 15.44 7.85
CA ASP A 129 4.68 16.54 7.77
C ASP A 129 4.77 17.15 6.36
N ASN A 130 4.79 16.30 5.33
CA ASN A 130 4.80 16.75 3.94
C ASN A 130 3.72 16.08 3.09
N PRO A 131 2.48 16.64 3.09
CA PRO A 131 1.36 16.09 2.35
C PRO A 131 1.53 16.20 0.82
N ARG A 132 2.52 16.95 0.33
CA ARG A 132 2.82 17.12 -1.10
C ARG A 132 3.91 16.19 -1.63
N SER A 133 4.55 15.41 -0.77
CA SER A 133 5.63 14.50 -1.16
C SER A 133 5.17 13.42 -2.14
N LEU A 134 6.03 13.11 -3.10
CA LEU A 134 5.81 12.09 -4.14
C LEU A 134 5.97 10.64 -3.61
N ALA A 135 6.77 10.46 -2.56
CA ALA A 135 7.02 9.15 -1.94
C ALA A 135 6.32 9.03 -0.56
N PHE A 136 6.97 9.35 0.56
CA PHE A 136 6.53 8.89 1.90
C PHE A 136 6.26 9.99 2.94
N GLY A 137 5.56 11.07 2.59
CA GLY A 137 5.15 12.06 3.58
C GLY A 137 6.30 12.86 4.23
N GLY A 138 7.54 12.76 3.71
CA GLY A 138 8.74 13.33 4.32
C GLY A 138 9.54 12.40 5.24
N ALA A 139 9.31 11.09 5.23
CA ALA A 139 10.11 10.14 6.00
C ALA A 139 11.61 10.22 5.63
N ARG A 140 12.43 10.80 6.52
CA ARG A 140 13.88 10.60 6.51
C ARG A 140 14.15 9.23 7.14
N VAL A 141 14.75 8.33 6.37
CA VAL A 141 15.39 7.14 6.95
C VAL A 141 16.68 7.63 7.60
N THR A 142 16.64 7.91 8.91
CA THR A 142 17.86 8.05 9.70
C THR A 142 18.31 6.62 10.02
N LEU A 143 19.25 6.11 9.22
CA LEU A 143 20.08 4.99 9.65
C LEU A 143 20.89 5.52 10.84
N VAL A 144 20.45 5.20 12.05
CA VAL A 144 21.31 5.29 13.21
C VAL A 144 22.23 4.08 13.09
N ASP A 145 23.44 4.32 12.57
CA ASP A 145 24.53 3.37 12.63
C ASP A 145 24.81 3.10 14.12
N GLY A 146 24.61 1.85 14.54
CA GLY A 146 24.91 1.37 15.89
C GLY A 146 26.35 0.91 16.02
#